data_AF-A0AAD6P2H1-F1
#
_entry.id   AF-A0AAD6P2H1-F1
#
_cell.length_a   1.000
_cell.length_b   1.000
_cell.length_c   1.000
_cell.angle_alpha   90.00
_cell.angle_beta   90.00
_cell.angle_gamma   90.00
#
_symmetry.space_group_name_H-M   'P 1'
#
loop_
_entity.id
_entity.type
_entity.pdbx_description
1 polymer ?
#
loop_
_entity_poly.entity_id
_entity_poly.type
_entity_poly.pdbx_seq_one_letter_code
_entity_poly.pdbx_strand_id
1 'polypeptide(L)'
;MSIYQNAQSLGFDTKSIQKACCGTGAGHNFSLIRKCGAPGVPVCPNPDQYISWDGIHLTQKAYQHMAEWLINDIFPNLQCSS
;
A
#
# COMPACT_ATOMS: atom_id res chain seq x y z
N MET A 1 -2.37 -8.48 13.08
CA MET A 1 -2.46 -7.01 13.09
C MET A 1 -2.58 -6.53 11.65
N SER A 2 -3.44 -5.56 11.34
CA SER A 2 -3.60 -5.05 9.96
C SER A 2 -2.70 -3.85 9.69
N ILE A 3 -2.21 -3.72 8.45
CA ILE A 3 -1.46 -2.54 7.97
C ILE A 3 -2.26 -1.25 8.15
N TYR A 4 -3.58 -1.29 7.92
CA TYR A 4 -4.43 -0.11 8.07
C TYR A 4 -4.55 0.37 9.51
N GLN A 5 -4.63 -0.56 10.47
CA GLN A 5 -4.74 -0.23 11.89
C GLN A 5 -3.40 0.28 12.48
N ASN A 6 -2.27 -0.13 11.88
CA ASN A 6 -0.93 0.22 12.34
C ASN A 6 -0.22 1.20 11.39
N ALA A 7 -0.97 1.89 10.54
CA ALA A 7 -0.40 2.68 9.45
C ALA A 7 0.65 3.70 9.96
N GLN A 8 0.33 4.41 11.03
CA GLN A 8 1.23 5.40 11.62
C GLN A 8 2.52 4.77 12.18
N SER A 9 2.43 3.65 12.90
CA SER A 9 3.61 2.99 13.48
C SER A 9 4.50 2.34 12.42
N LEU A 10 3.92 1.93 11.29
CA LEU A 10 4.64 1.45 10.10
C LEU A 10 5.16 2.62 9.22
N GLY A 11 4.96 3.87 9.64
CA GLY A 11 5.48 5.06 8.96
C GLY A 11 4.73 5.42 7.67
N PHE A 12 3.46 5.04 7.54
CA PHE A 12 2.55 5.57 6.52
C PHE A 12 1.90 6.88 7.01
N ASP A 13 1.59 7.78 6.08
CA ASP A 13 0.89 9.02 6.39
C ASP A 13 -0.59 8.74 6.67
N THR A 14 -1.07 9.15 7.85
CA THR A 14 -2.46 8.92 8.27
C THR A 14 -3.46 9.66 7.39
N LYS A 15 -3.05 10.73 6.71
CA LYS A 15 -3.90 11.51 5.79
C LYS A 15 -4.02 10.88 4.40
N SER A 16 -3.17 9.90 4.08
CA SER A 16 -3.10 9.24 2.77
C SER A 16 -3.48 7.76 2.82
N ILE A 17 -3.84 7.21 3.98
CA ILE A 17 -4.20 5.79 4.18
C ILE A 17 -5.18 5.27 3.11
N GLN A 18 -6.16 6.09 2.70
CA GLN A 18 -7.17 5.72 1.71
C GLN A 18 -6.91 6.35 0.33
N LYS A 19 -5.72 6.88 0.06
CA LYS A 19 -5.36 7.52 -1.20
C LYS A 19 -4.33 6.67 -1.94
N ALA A 20 -4.47 6.59 -3.26
CA ALA A 20 -3.42 6.08 -4.13
C ALA A 20 -2.29 7.10 -4.28
N CYS A 21 -1.05 6.62 -4.35
CA CYS A 21 0.12 7.44 -4.66
C CYS A 21 0.15 7.87 -6.12
N CYS A 22 -0.07 6.94 -7.04
CA CYS A 22 -0.16 7.16 -8.49
C CYS A 22 -1.62 7.14 -8.93
N GLY A 23 -2.17 8.31 -9.22
CA GLY A 23 -3.56 8.35 -9.66
C GLY A 23 -4.18 9.73 -9.65
N THR A 24 -5.43 9.77 -10.13
CA THR A 24 -6.26 10.97 -10.19
C THR A 24 -7.66 10.61 -9.73
N GLY A 25 -8.44 11.60 -9.31
CA GLY A 25 -9.80 11.39 -8.80
C GLY A 25 -9.95 11.98 -7.41
N ALA A 26 -11.17 12.38 -7.06
CA ALA A 26 -11.47 12.94 -5.75
C ALA A 26 -11.44 11.85 -4.67
N GLY A 27 -11.10 12.25 -3.43
CA GLY A 27 -11.11 11.38 -2.25
C GLY A 27 -9.94 10.41 -2.19
N HIS A 28 -9.94 9.40 -3.08
CA HIS A 28 -9.04 8.24 -3.05
C HIS A 28 -7.89 8.31 -4.07
N ASN A 29 -7.78 9.38 -4.87
CA ASN A 29 -6.83 9.49 -5.98
C ASN A 29 -6.90 8.30 -6.96
N PHE A 30 -8.08 7.72 -7.15
CA PHE A 30 -8.28 6.55 -8.03
C PHE A 30 -9.28 6.84 -9.14
N SER A 31 -8.95 6.39 -10.36
CA SER A 31 -9.82 6.46 -11.54
C SER A 31 -9.71 5.18 -12.36
N LEU A 32 -10.85 4.55 -12.65
CA LEU A 32 -10.92 3.38 -13.53
C LEU A 32 -10.59 3.72 -15.01
N ILE A 33 -10.74 4.99 -15.39
CA ILE A 33 -10.53 5.48 -16.76
C ILE A 33 -9.09 5.99 -16.91
N ARG A 34 -8.62 6.82 -15.97
CA ARG A 34 -7.28 7.41 -15.99
C ARG A 34 -6.35 6.70 -15.01
N LYS A 35 -5.93 5.49 -15.40
CA LYS A 35 -5.06 4.61 -14.60
C LYS A 35 -3.64 5.16 -14.49
N CYS A 36 -2.90 4.69 -13.49
CA CYS A 36 -1.46 4.96 -13.37
C CYS A 36 -0.72 4.64 -14.68
N GLY A 37 0.18 5.52 -15.09
CA GLY A 37 0.89 5.44 -16.38
C GLY A 37 0.18 6.11 -17.56
N ALA A 38 -1.11 6.46 -17.44
CA ALA A 38 -1.79 7.27 -18.44
C ALA A 38 -1.25 8.74 -18.45
N PRO A 39 -1.30 9.45 -19.59
CA PRO A 39 -0.84 10.83 -19.67
C PRO A 39 -1.49 11.76 -18.62
N GLY A 40 -0.64 12.53 -17.94
CA GLY A 40 -1.06 13.51 -16.93
C GLY A 40 -1.60 12.91 -15.63
N VAL A 41 -1.33 11.64 -15.35
CA VAL A 41 -1.60 11.03 -14.04
C VAL A 41 -0.37 11.22 -13.16
N PRO A 42 -0.48 11.97 -12.04
CA PRO A 42 0.65 12.25 -11.18
C PRO A 42 1.01 11.05 -10.30
N VAL A 43 2.25 11.05 -9.83
CA VAL A 43 2.75 10.16 -8.77
C VAL A 43 3.06 11.03 -7.55
N CYS A 44 2.72 10.53 -6.37
CA CYS A 44 3.02 11.22 -5.12
C CYS A 44 4.54 11.36 -4.92
N PRO A 45 5.02 12.39 -4.18
CA PRO A 45 6.45 12.63 -4.01
C PRO A 45 7.18 11.54 -3.22
N ASN A 46 6.47 10.84 -2.33
CA ASN A 46 7.04 9.78 -1.49
C ASN A 46 6.10 8.56 -1.41
N PRO A 47 6.32 7.53 -2.25
CA PRO A 47 5.54 6.30 -2.23
C PRO A 47 5.58 5.55 -0.88
N ASP A 48 6.64 5.69 -0.09
CA ASP A 48 6.81 5.00 1.20
C ASP A 48 5.89 5.53 2.31
N GLN A 49 5.17 6.63 2.04
CA GLN A 49 4.16 7.16 2.94
C GLN A 49 2.74 6.69 2.59
N TYR A 50 2.57 5.94 1.50
CA TYR A 50 1.26 5.49 1.00
C TYR A 50 1.13 3.98 1.11
N ILE A 51 -0.07 3.50 1.43
CA ILE A 51 -0.38 2.06 1.41
C ILE A 51 -0.67 1.59 -0.02
N SER A 52 -1.50 2.35 -0.76
CA SER A 52 -1.89 2.01 -2.12
C SER A 52 -1.01 2.71 -3.16
N TRP A 53 -0.54 1.95 -4.14
CA TRP A 53 0.15 2.48 -5.31
C TRP A 53 -0.83 3.16 -6.25
N ASP A 54 -1.79 2.43 -6.82
CA ASP A 54 -2.67 2.91 -7.90
C ASP A 54 -4.17 2.71 -7.63
N GLY A 55 -4.55 2.44 -6.38
CA GLY A 55 -5.91 2.10 -5.97
C GLY A 55 -6.26 0.62 -6.09
N ILE A 56 -5.40 -0.20 -6.71
CA ILE A 56 -5.57 -1.65 -6.86
C ILE A 56 -4.39 -2.40 -6.22
N HIS A 57 -3.17 -1.96 -6.53
CA HIS A 57 -1.92 -2.53 -6.03
C HIS A 57 -1.42 -1.75 -4.81
N LEU A 58 -0.62 -2.43 -3.99
CA LEU A 58 0.07 -1.83 -2.85
C LEU A 58 1.41 -1.24 -3.26
N THR A 59 1.92 -0.30 -2.45
CA THR A 59 3.29 0.19 -2.59
C THR A 59 4.30 -0.88 -2.19
N GLN A 60 5.56 -0.71 -2.61
CA GLN A 60 6.63 -1.63 -2.24
C GLN A 60 6.76 -1.76 -0.72
N LYS A 61 6.71 -0.66 0.03
CA LYS A 61 6.77 -0.68 1.49
C LYS A 61 5.60 -1.44 2.13
N ALA A 62 4.38 -1.27 1.60
CA ALA A 62 3.23 -2.04 2.08
C ALA A 62 3.39 -3.54 1.79
N TYR A 63 3.88 -3.92 0.60
CA TYR A 63 4.22 -5.32 0.31
C TYR A 63 5.33 -5.86 1.21
N GLN A 64 6.35 -5.07 1.52
CA GLN A 64 7.43 -5.47 2.43
C GLN A 64 6.88 -5.82 3.81
N HIS A 65 6.05 -4.96 4.41
CA HIS A 65 5.45 -5.25 5.71
C HIS A 65 4.50 -6.46 5.66
N MET A 66 3.76 -6.66 4.56
CA MET A 66 2.97 -7.89 4.39
C MET A 66 3.85 -9.14 4.36
N ALA A 67 4.96 -9.09 3.63
CA ALA A 67 5.88 -10.21 3.50
C ALA A 67 6.59 -10.51 4.83
N GLU A 68 7.04 -9.48 5.54
CA GLU A 68 7.63 -9.60 6.87
C GLU A 68 6.66 -10.26 7.85
N TRP A 69 5.39 -9.82 7.86
CA TRP A 69 4.36 -10.44 8.70
C TRP A 69 4.09 -11.90 8.30
N LEU A 70 4.01 -12.20 7.01
CA LEU A 70 3.82 -13.56 6.52
C LEU A 70 4.98 -14.48 6.94
N ILE A 71 6.22 -14.02 6.79
CA ILE A 71 7.43 -14.83 7.04
C ILE A 71 7.69 -14.98 8.53
N ASN A 72 7.53 -13.92 9.33
CA ASN A 72 7.93 -13.94 10.74
C ASN A 72 6.82 -14.38 11.68
N ASP A 73 5.56 -14.08 11.35
CA ASP A 73 4.44 -14.32 12.26
C ASP A 73 3.52 -15.45 11.80
N ILE A 74 3.37 -15.69 10.49
CA ILE A 74 2.48 -16.74 9.99
C ILE A 74 3.26 -18.02 9.75
N PHE A 75 4.35 -17.95 8.98
CA PHE A 75 5.11 -19.12 8.56
C PHE A 75 5.57 -20.02 9.72
N PRO A 76 6.09 -19.50 10.86
CA PRO A 76 6.49 -20.35 11.98
C PRO A 76 5.33 -21.06 12.69
N ASN A 77 4.10 -20.54 12.53
CA ASN A 77 2.89 -21.15 13.08
C ASN A 77 2.27 -22.19 12.15
N LEU A 78 2.69 -22.22 10.88
CA LEU A 78 2.37 -23.30 9.97
C LEU A 78 3.29 -24.47 10.33
N GLN A 79 2.73 -25.52 10.92
CA GLN A 79 3.44 -26.75 11.27
C GLN A 79 3.80 -27.54 10.00
N CYS A 80 4.56 -26.92 9.11
CA CYS A 80 5.00 -27.52 7.86
C CYS A 80 6.07 -28.56 8.19
N SER A 81 5.67 -29.83 8.24
CA SER A 81 6.59 -30.96 8.26
C SER A 81 7.40 -30.97 6.96
N SER A 82 8.73 -30.97 7.07
CA SER A 82 9.66 -31.20 5.96
C SER A 82 9.59 -32.64 5.47
#